data_AF-A0A929TQM2-F1
#
_entry.id   AF-A0A929TQM2-F1
#
_cell.length_a   1.000
_cell.length_b   1.000
_cell.length_c   1.000
_cell.angle_alpha   90.00
_cell.angle_beta   90.00
_cell.angle_gamma   90.00
#
_symmetry.space_group_name_H-M   'P 1'
#
loop_
_entity.id
_entity.type
_entity.pdbx_description
1 polymer ?
#
loop_
_entity_poly.entity_id
_entity_poly.type
_entity_poly.pdbx_seq_one_letter_code
_entity_poly.pdbx_strand_id
1 'polypeptide(L)'
;MKRIALKLAHVGINPDSPEEMKKMRFFLHDVLGMEETMETPVSWFGMDGKAELMKQEGRGRKGHLGFYTPDIKQAMEDLEKQGYTFDPASARYTENGNLQLIYLTEEIDGFAIHLTTME
;
A
#
# COMPACT_ATOMS: atom_id res chain seq x y z
N MET A 1 -11.14 -23.92 -1.60
CA MET A 1 -10.81 -22.49 -1.79
C MET A 1 -9.71 -22.37 -2.83
N LYS A 2 -9.94 -21.60 -3.90
CA LYS A 2 -8.87 -21.23 -4.85
C LYS A 2 -7.98 -20.23 -4.11
N ARG A 3 -6.67 -20.44 -4.14
CA ARG A 3 -5.72 -19.57 -3.42
C ARG A 3 -5.51 -18.32 -4.27
N ILE A 4 -5.84 -17.14 -3.74
CA ILE A 4 -5.57 -15.87 -4.42
C ILE A 4 -4.05 -15.72 -4.48
N ALA A 5 -3.50 -15.50 -5.67
CA ALA A 5 -2.06 -15.32 -5.87
C ALA A 5 -1.66 -13.89 -5.47
N LEU A 6 -1.45 -13.68 -4.19
CA LEU A 6 -1.02 -12.39 -3.62
C LEU A 6 0.44 -12.46 -3.17
N LYS A 7 1.17 -11.36 -3.37
CA LYS A 7 2.46 -11.10 -2.72
C LYS A 7 2.37 -9.76 -1.99
N LEU A 8 3.03 -9.62 -0.85
CA LEU A 8 3.18 -8.30 -0.23
C LEU A 8 4.01 -7.43 -1.17
N ALA A 9 3.41 -6.37 -1.69
CA ALA A 9 4.08 -5.37 -2.50
C ALA A 9 4.83 -4.42 -1.58
N HIS A 10 4.13 -3.79 -0.64
CA HIS A 10 4.73 -2.84 0.30
C HIS A 10 3.88 -2.63 1.56
N VAL A 11 4.50 -2.03 2.57
CA VAL A 11 3.85 -1.54 3.79
C VAL A 11 3.93 -0.02 3.79
N GLY A 12 2.77 0.62 3.72
CA GLY A 12 2.58 2.04 3.98
C GLY A 12 2.50 2.31 5.47
N ILE A 13 3.27 3.28 5.94
CA ILE A 13 3.36 3.68 7.35
C ILE A 13 2.87 5.12 7.45
N ASN A 14 1.79 5.32 8.19
CA ASN A 14 1.32 6.65 8.59
C ASN A 14 1.96 7.04 9.92
N PRO A 15 2.85 8.05 9.96
CA PRO A 15 3.42 8.51 11.21
C PRO A 15 2.38 9.31 12.01
N ASP A 16 2.37 9.10 13.34
CA ASP A 16 1.43 9.79 14.24
C ASP A 16 1.68 11.32 14.31
N SER A 17 2.91 11.76 13.99
CA SER A 17 3.26 13.17 13.94
C SER A 17 4.45 13.43 13.00
N PRO A 18 4.71 14.69 12.60
CA PRO A 18 5.92 15.07 11.87
C PRO A 18 7.23 14.69 12.59
N GLU A 19 7.23 14.66 13.92
CA GLU A 19 8.38 14.23 14.73
C GLU A 19 8.60 12.72 14.63
N GLU A 20 7.55 11.91 14.73
CA GLU A 20 7.65 10.44 14.53
C GLU A 20 8.04 10.10 13.10
N MET A 21 7.55 10.86 12.11
CA MET A 21 7.98 10.73 10.72
C MET A 21 9.50 10.94 10.59
N LYS A 22 10.04 12.01 11.16
CA LYS A 22 11.48 12.28 11.14
C LYS A 22 12.29 11.19 11.85
N LYS A 23 11.81 10.70 12.99
CA LYS A 23 12.46 9.60 13.73
C LYS A 23 12.47 8.31 12.93
N MET A 24 11.35 7.94 12.31
CA MET A 24 11.25 6.75 11.47
C MET A 24 12.17 6.87 10.25
N ARG A 25 12.15 8.01 9.56
CA ARG A 25 13.03 8.27 8.41
C ARG A 25 14.50 8.15 8.79
N PHE A 26 14.91 8.79 9.88
CA PHE A 26 16.28 8.70 10.41
C PHE A 26 16.65 7.26 10.76
N PHE A 27 15.76 6.50 11.41
CA PHE A 27 16.03 5.11 11.75
C PHE A 27 16.20 4.23 10.50
N LEU A 28 15.31 4.35 9.51
CA LEU A 28 15.41 3.57 8.29
C LEU A 28 16.66 3.94 7.47
N HIS A 29 16.89 5.24 7.27
CA HIS A 29 18.00 5.72 6.43
C HIS A 29 19.35 5.67 7.16
N ASP A 30 19.49 6.40 8.26
CA ASP A 30 20.78 6.66 8.90
C ASP A 30 21.21 5.54 9.86
N VAL A 31 20.25 4.78 10.45
CA VAL A 31 20.58 3.68 11.37
C VAL A 31 20.65 2.33 10.65
N LEU A 32 19.64 2.00 9.84
CA LEU A 32 19.62 0.73 9.10
C LEU A 32 20.33 0.80 7.74
N GLY A 33 20.74 1.99 7.28
CA GLY A 33 21.43 2.17 6.00
C GLY A 33 20.54 1.92 4.79
N MET A 34 19.22 2.07 4.93
CA MET A 34 18.29 1.83 3.83
C MET A 34 18.25 3.04 2.92
N GLU A 35 18.69 2.86 1.68
CA GLU A 35 18.59 3.91 0.67
C GLU A 35 17.13 4.18 0.33
N GLU A 36 16.80 5.47 0.20
CA GLU A 36 15.54 5.90 -0.39
C GLU A 36 15.57 5.58 -1.88
N THR A 37 14.71 4.66 -2.30
CA THR A 37 14.66 4.19 -3.69
C THR A 37 13.78 5.07 -4.56
N MET A 38 12.81 5.78 -3.98
CA MET A 38 11.93 6.70 -4.67
C MET A 38 11.30 7.70 -3.71
N GLU A 39 11.12 8.94 -4.16
CA GLU A 39 10.36 9.96 -3.44
C GLU A 39 9.20 10.44 -4.30
N THR A 40 8.00 10.48 -3.72
CA THR A 40 6.80 11.04 -4.35
C THR A 40 6.39 12.32 -3.62
N PRO A 41 5.44 13.12 -4.15
CA PRO A 41 4.92 14.26 -3.40
C PRO A 41 4.30 13.90 -2.04
N VAL A 42 3.83 12.66 -1.85
CA VAL A 42 3.08 12.22 -0.66
C VAL A 42 3.79 11.22 0.22
N SER A 43 4.89 10.60 -0.24
CA SER A 43 5.60 9.54 0.49
C SER A 43 7.06 9.37 0.07
N TRP A 44 7.83 8.68 0.90
CA TRP A 44 9.16 8.15 0.56
C TRP A 44 9.09 6.62 0.51
N PHE A 45 9.78 6.02 -0.45
CA PHE A 45 9.96 4.58 -0.55
C PHE A 45 11.40 4.20 -0.26
N GLY A 46 11.56 3.12 0.50
CA GLY A 46 12.83 2.47 0.77
C GLY A 46 12.69 0.95 0.80
N MET A 47 13.78 0.25 1.11
CA MET A 47 13.83 -1.22 1.12
C MET A 47 13.38 -1.84 -0.22
N ASP A 48 13.92 -1.36 -1.35
CA ASP A 48 13.52 -1.84 -2.69
C ASP A 48 12.00 -1.72 -2.92
N GLY A 49 11.45 -0.56 -2.53
CA GLY A 49 10.02 -0.25 -2.63
C GLY A 49 9.11 -0.90 -1.59
N LYS A 50 9.64 -1.73 -0.67
CA LYS A 50 8.82 -2.49 0.30
C LYS A 50 8.32 -1.67 1.49
N ALA A 51 8.98 -0.57 1.83
CA ALA A 51 8.57 0.34 2.89
C ALA A 51 8.19 1.69 2.30
N GLU A 52 6.97 2.15 2.54
CA GLU A 52 6.48 3.46 2.13
C GLU A 52 6.19 4.31 3.37
N LEU A 53 6.97 5.36 3.61
CA LEU A 53 6.75 6.30 4.70
C LEU A 53 5.94 7.49 4.20
N MET A 54 4.74 7.68 4.75
CA MET A 54 3.84 8.75 4.32
C MET A 54 4.28 10.11 4.88
N LYS A 55 4.22 11.16 4.04
CA LYS A 55 4.52 12.57 4.41
C LYS A 55 3.34 13.27 5.07
N GLN A 56 2.14 12.76 4.81
CA GLN A 56 0.85 13.25 5.27
C GLN A 56 -0.03 12.03 5.59
N GLU A 57 -1.18 12.26 6.22
CA GLU A 57 -2.10 11.17 6.57
C GLU A 57 -2.60 10.44 5.30
N GLY A 58 -2.09 9.22 5.09
CA GLY A 58 -2.51 8.31 4.03
C GLY A 58 -3.77 7.54 4.41
N ARG A 59 -4.16 6.56 3.59
CA ARG A 59 -5.29 5.68 3.92
C ARG A 59 -4.91 4.74 5.07
N GLY A 60 -5.85 4.54 6.00
CA GLY A 60 -5.72 3.64 7.14
C GLY A 60 -5.04 4.30 8.35
N ARG A 61 -5.53 4.07 9.57
CA ARG A 61 -4.97 4.71 10.77
C ARG A 61 -3.47 4.47 11.00
N LYS A 62 -2.98 3.25 10.75
CA LYS A 62 -1.56 2.85 10.86
C LYS A 62 -0.84 2.91 9.49
N GLY A 63 -1.57 3.23 8.42
CA GLY A 63 -1.12 3.17 7.04
C GLY A 63 -1.82 2.04 6.26
N HIS A 64 -1.12 1.45 5.30
CA HIS A 64 -1.73 0.48 4.37
C HIS A 64 -0.85 -0.73 4.07
N LEU A 65 -1.50 -1.84 3.70
CA LEU A 65 -0.84 -3.03 3.18
C LEU A 65 -1.20 -3.18 1.70
N GLY A 66 -0.18 -3.08 0.86
CA GLY A 66 -0.30 -3.27 -0.58
C GLY A 66 -0.01 -4.71 -0.97
N PHE A 67 -0.94 -5.36 -1.66
CA PHE A 67 -0.75 -6.71 -2.18
C PHE A 67 -0.71 -6.70 -3.70
N TYR A 68 0.42 -7.14 -4.24
CA TYR A 68 0.57 -7.37 -5.67
C TYR A 68 -0.25 -8.58 -6.11
N THR A 69 -0.87 -8.45 -7.28
CA THR A 69 -1.47 -9.55 -8.04
C THR A 69 -1.26 -9.33 -9.55
N PRO A 70 -0.95 -10.39 -10.31
CA PRO A 70 -0.88 -10.31 -11.77
C PRO A 70 -2.27 -10.15 -12.42
N ASP A 71 -3.35 -10.48 -11.71
CA ASP A 71 -4.73 -10.32 -12.17
C ASP A 71 -5.59 -9.71 -11.06
N ILE A 72 -5.67 -8.37 -11.08
CA ILE A 72 -6.40 -7.59 -10.08
C ILE A 72 -7.91 -7.84 -10.15
N LYS A 73 -8.47 -8.07 -11.34
CA LYS A 73 -9.91 -8.33 -11.50
C LYS A 73 -10.27 -9.68 -10.90
N GLN A 74 -9.50 -10.73 -11.20
CA GLN A 74 -9.74 -12.04 -10.62
C GLN A 74 -9.57 -12.04 -9.10
N ALA A 75 -8.57 -11.32 -8.57
CA ALA A 75 -8.35 -11.18 -7.15
C ALA A 75 -9.51 -10.45 -6.45
N MET A 76 -10.05 -9.39 -7.07
CA MET A 76 -11.25 -8.70 -6.58
C MET A 76 -12.44 -9.65 -6.50
N GLU A 77 -12.77 -10.36 -7.58
CA GLU A 77 -13.89 -11.31 -7.60
C GLU A 77 -13.77 -12.39 -6.52
N ASP A 78 -12.55 -12.90 -6.29
CA ASP A 78 -12.32 -13.93 -5.28
C ASP A 78 -12.43 -13.40 -3.85
N LEU A 79 -12.11 -12.12 -3.61
CA LEU A 79 -12.34 -11.44 -2.33
C LEU A 79 -13.82 -11.08 -2.12
N GLU A 80 -14.52 -10.65 -3.17
CA GLU A 80 -15.95 -10.39 -3.13
C GLU A 80 -16.77 -11.65 -2.80
N LYS A 81 -16.39 -12.81 -3.36
CA LYS A 81 -16.99 -14.12 -2.99
C LYS A 81 -16.76 -14.47 -1.51
N GLN A 82 -15.77 -13.86 -0.86
CA GLN A 82 -15.46 -14.04 0.56
C GLN A 82 -16.10 -12.94 1.44
N GLY A 83 -16.84 -12.00 0.85
CA GLY A 83 -17.59 -10.97 1.57
C GLY A 83 -16.89 -9.62 1.69
N TYR A 84 -15.72 -9.45 1.07
CA TYR A 84 -15.01 -8.16 1.04
C TYR A 84 -15.55 -7.27 -0.07
N THR A 85 -15.55 -5.95 0.15
CA THR A 85 -15.93 -4.96 -0.87
C THR A 85 -14.81 -3.96 -1.12
N PHE A 86 -14.85 -3.31 -2.28
CA PHE A 86 -13.85 -2.32 -2.70
C PHE A 86 -14.43 -0.91 -2.77
N ASP A 87 -13.62 0.09 -2.44
CA ASP A 87 -13.96 1.51 -2.61
C ASP A 87 -13.68 1.96 -4.07
N PRO A 88 -14.71 2.20 -4.91
CA PRO A 88 -14.51 2.59 -6.30
C PRO A 88 -13.81 3.95 -6.44
N ALA A 89 -13.94 4.85 -5.46
CA ALA A 89 -13.28 6.15 -5.48
C ALA A 89 -11.76 6.05 -5.25
N SER A 90 -11.30 4.91 -4.71
CA SER A 90 -9.88 4.62 -4.52
C SER A 90 -9.18 4.12 -5.79
N ALA A 91 -9.96 3.77 -6.83
CA ALA A 91 -9.41 3.15 -8.03
C ALA A 91 -8.38 4.07 -8.71
N ARG A 92 -7.26 3.47 -9.10
CA ARG A 92 -6.26 4.08 -9.96
C ARG A 92 -6.07 3.22 -11.19
N TYR A 93 -5.91 3.89 -12.33
CA TYR A 93 -5.81 3.26 -13.62
C TYR A 93 -4.48 3.65 -14.27
N THR A 94 -3.91 2.73 -15.04
CA THR A 94 -2.77 3.04 -15.90
C THR A 94 -3.21 3.96 -17.04
N GLU A 95 -2.25 4.55 -17.77
CA GLU A 95 -2.53 5.39 -18.95
C GLU A 95 -3.38 4.68 -20.01
N ASN A 96 -3.26 3.35 -20.09
CA ASN A 96 -4.02 2.50 -21.01
C ASN A 96 -5.43 2.14 -20.49
N GLY A 97 -5.85 2.69 -19.35
CA GLY A 97 -7.18 2.47 -18.75
C GLY A 97 -7.32 1.14 -17.98
N ASN A 98 -6.23 0.41 -17.74
CA ASN A 98 -6.28 -0.82 -16.94
C ASN A 98 -6.26 -0.49 -15.45
N LEU A 99 -7.07 -1.19 -14.65
CA LEU A 99 -7.05 -1.03 -13.19
C LEU A 99 -5.67 -1.41 -12.65
N GLN A 100 -5.04 -0.48 -11.94
CA GLN A 100 -3.70 -0.63 -11.38
C GLN A 100 -3.74 -0.84 -9.87
N LEU A 101 -4.65 -0.15 -9.17
CA LEU A 101 -4.74 -0.19 -7.71
C LEU A 101 -6.19 0.04 -7.25
N ILE A 102 -6.60 -0.65 -6.20
CA ILE A 102 -7.89 -0.45 -5.54
C ILE A 102 -7.85 -0.88 -4.07
N TYR A 103 -8.47 -0.10 -3.19
CA TYR A 103 -8.58 -0.38 -1.76
C TYR A 103 -9.88 -1.14 -1.42
N LEU A 104 -9.81 -1.98 -0.40
CA LEU A 104 -11.00 -2.46 0.31
C LEU A 104 -11.75 -1.28 0.95
N THR A 105 -13.05 -1.44 1.12
CA THR A 105 -13.88 -0.46 1.85
C THR A 105 -13.56 -0.46 3.34
N GLU A 106 -13.25 -1.64 3.90
CA GLU A 106 -12.95 -1.78 5.32
C GLU A 106 -11.47 -1.55 5.64
N GLU A 107 -11.23 -1.06 6.86
CA GLU A 107 -9.92 -1.02 7.49
C GLU A 107 -9.78 -2.23 8.44
N ILE A 108 -8.64 -2.92 8.40
CA ILE A 108 -8.38 -4.11 9.22
C ILE A 108 -7.22 -3.83 10.17
N ASP A 109 -7.48 -3.87 11.48
CA ASP A 109 -6.51 -3.56 12.56
C ASP A 109 -5.71 -2.25 12.36
N GLY A 110 -6.36 -1.20 11.87
CA GLY A 110 -5.67 0.06 11.60
C GLY A 110 -5.11 0.18 10.19
N PHE A 111 -5.10 -0.88 9.38
CA PHE A 111 -4.52 -0.84 8.04
C PHE A 111 -5.59 -0.79 6.96
N ALA A 112 -5.45 0.15 6.03
CA ALA A 112 -6.16 0.06 4.77
C ALA A 112 -5.51 -1.02 3.90
N ILE A 113 -6.31 -1.86 3.26
CA ILE A 113 -5.79 -2.96 2.44
C ILE A 113 -6.06 -2.63 0.97
N HIS A 114 -5.05 -2.73 0.12
CA HIS A 114 -5.23 -2.54 -1.31
C HIS A 114 -4.59 -3.65 -2.15
N LEU A 115 -5.17 -3.85 -3.33
CA LEU A 115 -4.56 -4.61 -4.40
C LEU A 115 -3.78 -3.67 -5.31
N THR A 116 -2.72 -4.17 -5.92
CA THR A 116 -1.94 -3.45 -6.93
C THR A 116 -1.41 -4.40 -8.00
N THR A 117 -1.18 -3.88 -9.21
CA THR A 117 -0.46 -4.58 -10.28
C THR A 117 1.01 -4.15 -10.35
N MET A 118 1.49 -3.34 -9.40
CA MET A 118 2.90 -2.96 -9.24
C MET A 118 3.53 -3.79 -8.12
N GLU A 119 4.67 -4.41 -8.41
CA GLU A 119 5.49 -5.14 -7.41
C GLU A 119 6.38 -4.20 -6.59
#